data_AF-A0A6V7JPU9-F1
#
_entry.id   AF-A0A6V7JPU9-F1
#
_cell.length_a   1.000
_cell.length_b   1.000
_cell.length_c   1.000
_cell.angle_alpha   90.00
_cell.angle_beta   90.00
_cell.angle_gamma   90.00
#
_symmetry.space_group_name_H-M   'P 1'
#
loop_
_entity.id
_entity.type
_entity.pdbx_description
1 polymer ?
#
loop_
_entity_poly.entity_id
_entity_poly.type
_entity_poly.pdbx_seq_one_letter_code
_entity_poly.pdbx_strand_id
1 'polypeptide(L)' 'VHEWLVSNDTIKSKLEIDPATQMDAGVYECTADNMYSIDRRSFKTDFSIAFD' A
#
# COMPACT_ATOMS: atom_id res chain seq x y z
N VAL A 1 2.92 17.51 2.04
CA VAL A 1 3.16 16.20 2.67
C VAL A 1 3.36 16.47 4.15
N HIS A 2 2.39 16.12 4.99
CA HIS A 2 2.45 16.34 6.44
C HIS A 2 2.88 15.03 7.09
N GLU A 3 4.17 14.85 7.28
CA GLU A 3 4.72 13.69 7.99
C GLU A 3 4.65 13.93 9.50
N TRP A 4 4.35 12.88 10.27
CA TRP A 4 4.32 12.90 11.73
C TRP A 4 5.22 11.81 12.27
N LEU A 5 6.06 12.16 13.25
CA LEU A 5 6.91 11.20 13.96
C LEU A 5 6.10 10.56 15.07
N VAL A 6 6.04 9.23 15.08
CA VAL A 6 5.55 8.50 16.25
C VAL A 6 6.74 8.32 17.17
N SER A 7 6.81 9.14 18.23
CA SER A 7 8.00 9.28 19.07
C SER A 7 9.20 9.81 18.26
N ASN A 8 10.22 8.98 18.02
CA ASN A 8 11.43 9.32 17.25
C ASN A 8 11.51 8.63 15.88
N ASP A 9 10.48 7.85 15.52
CA ASP A 9 10.51 7.01 14.31
C ASP A 9 9.54 7.49 13.24
N THR A 10 9.98 7.37 11.98
CA THR A 10 9.11 7.45 10.81
C THR A 10 8.59 6.06 10.48
N ILE A 11 7.28 5.87 10.50
CA ILE A 11 6.65 4.59 10.15
C ILE A 11 6.41 4.56 8.64
N LYS A 12 6.91 3.51 7.97
CA LYS A 12 6.59 3.20 6.56
C LYS A 12 5.85 1.87 6.50
N SER A 13 4.75 1.83 5.74
CA SER A 13 4.01 0.59 5.47
C SER A 13 4.50 -0.04 4.16
N LYS A 14 4.69 -1.36 4.16
CA LYS A 14 4.95 -2.18 2.97
C LYS A 14 3.98 -3.37 2.99
N LEU A 15 3.27 -3.59 1.90
CA LEU A 15 2.49 -4.79 1.66
C LEU A 15 3.21 -5.63 0.60
N GLU A 16 3.40 -6.92 0.87
CA GLU A 16 4.05 -7.88 -0.02
C GLU A 16 3.22 -9.15 -0.06
N ILE A 17 2.88 -9.61 -1.27
CA ILE A 17 2.11 -10.83 -1.52
C ILE A 17 3.02 -11.74 -2.34
N ASP A 18 3.47 -12.84 -1.72
CA ASP A 18 4.36 -13.82 -2.34
C ASP A 18 3.94 -15.24 -1.89
N PRO A 19 3.49 -16.13 -2.81
CA PRO A 19 3.36 -15.94 -4.26
C PRO A 19 2.11 -15.14 -4.65
N ALA A 20 2.21 -14.33 -5.72
CA ALA A 20 1.06 -13.64 -6.30
C ALA A 20 0.19 -14.63 -7.11
N THR A 21 -1.12 -14.65 -6.84
CA THR A 21 -2.10 -15.48 -7.53
C THR A 21 -3.13 -14.64 -8.27
N GLN A 22 -3.89 -15.26 -9.18
CA GLN A 22 -4.96 -14.56 -9.91
C GLN A 22 -6.04 -13.99 -8.97
N MET A 23 -6.23 -14.57 -7.78
CA MET A 23 -7.21 -14.08 -6.80
C MET A 23 -6.76 -12.76 -6.12
N ASP A 24 -5.49 -12.39 -6.25
CA ASP A 24 -4.93 -11.13 -5.74
C ASP A 24 -5.07 -9.96 -6.74
N ALA A 25 -5.71 -10.19 -7.89
CA ALA A 25 -6.07 -9.12 -8.82
C ALA A 25 -7.21 -8.28 -8.23
N GLY A 26 -7.05 -6.96 -8.17
CA GLY A 26 -8.07 -6.11 -7.59
C GLY A 26 -7.66 -4.66 -7.38
N VAL A 27 -8.48 -3.94 -6.63
CA VAL A 27 -8.16 -2.57 -6.17
C VAL A 27 -7.59 -2.67 -4.77
N TYR A 28 -6.38 -2.18 -4.58
CA TYR A 28 -5.75 -2.04 -3.28
C TYR A 28 -5.78 -0.58 -2.86
N GLU A 29 -5.98 -0.33 -1.57
CA GLU A 29 -5.94 1.00 -0.99
C GLU A 29 -4.98 1.02 0.21
N CYS A 30 -4.06 1.98 0.20
CA CYS A 30 -3.26 2.31 1.36
C CYS A 30 -3.83 3.56 2.01
N THR A 31 -4.14 3.47 3.30
CA THR A 31 -4.57 4.60 4.12
C THR A 31 -3.50 4.92 5.16
N ALA A 32 -3.03 6.17 5.18
CA ALA A 32 -2.10 6.67 6.18
C ALA A 32 -2.80 7.76 7.00
N ASP A 33 -3.05 7.47 8.28
CA ASP A 33 -3.68 8.39 9.23
C ASP A 33 -2.64 8.99 10.17
N ASN A 34 -2.66 10.31 10.34
CA ASN A 34 -1.88 11.02 11.34
C ASN A 34 -2.69 12.15 11.96
N MET A 35 -2.12 12.86 12.93
CA MET A 35 -2.82 13.91 13.67
C MET A 35 -3.32 15.11 12.83
N TYR A 36 -2.88 15.26 11.59
CA TYR A 36 -3.24 16.37 10.71
C TYR A 36 -4.23 15.97 9.62
N SER A 37 -4.11 14.76 9.08
CA SER A 37 -4.88 14.34 7.90
C SER A 37 -4.80 12.84 7.67
N ILE A 38 -5.77 12.34 6.89
CA ILE A 38 -5.75 10.98 6.35
C ILE A 38 -5.43 11.04 4.86
N ASP A 39 -4.31 10.45 4.43
CA ASP A 39 -3.98 10.24 3.01
C ASP A 39 -4.49 8.87 2.55
N ARG A 40 -5.08 8.81 1.35
CA ARG A 40 -5.56 7.57 0.74
C ARG A 40 -5.01 7.45 -0.66
N ARG A 41 -4.41 6.30 -0.97
CA ARG A 41 -3.89 6.01 -2.31
C ARG A 41 -4.37 4.66 -2.75
N SER A 42 -5.12 4.64 -3.85
CA SER A 42 -5.63 3.42 -4.45
C SER A 42 -4.85 3.09 -5.72
N PHE A 43 -4.56 1.82 -5.94
CA PHE A 43 -3.97 1.32 -7.18
C PHE A 43 -4.66 0.03 -7.61
N LYS A 44 -4.73 -0.20 -8.92
CA LYS A 44 -5.25 -1.43 -9.50
C LYS A 44 -4.10 -2.39 -9.74
N THR A 45 -4.27 -3.63 -9.32
CA THR A 45 -3.38 -4.74 -9.64
C THR A 45 -4.06 -5.64 -10.65
N ASP A 46 -3.41 -5.81 -11.78
CA ASP A 46 -3.83 -6.75 -12.81
C ASP A 46 -2.89 -7.96 -12.79
N PHE A 47 -3.45 -9.16 -12.82
CA PHE A 47 -2.67 -10.38 -12.91
C PHE A 47 -2.36 -10.68 -14.39
N SER A 48 -1.14 -10.36 -14.83
CA SER A 48 -0.65 -10.74 -16.16
C SER A 48 0.19 -12.01 -16.05
N ILE A 49 -0.20 -13.07 -16.75
CA ILE A 49 0.66 -14.25 -16.94
C ILE A 49 1.70 -13.86 -17.99
N ALA A 50 2.83 -13.33 -17.55
CA ALA A 50 4.01 -13.23 -18.40
C ALA A 50 4.50 -14.67 -18.62
N PHE A 51 4.30 -15.19 -19.83
CA PHE A 51 4.97 -16.42 -20.27
C PHE A 51 6.40 -16.01 -20.64
N ASP A 52 7.34 -16.22 -19.72
CA ASP A 52 8.77 -16.28 -20.07
C ASP A 52 9.04 -17.49 -21.00
#